data_AF-A0A813G4F7-F1
#
_entry.id   AF-A0A813G4F7-F1
#
_cell.length_a   1.000
_cell.length_b   1.000
_cell.length_c   1.000
_cell.angle_alpha   90.00
_cell.angle_beta   90.00
_cell.angle_gamma   90.00
#
_symmetry.space_group_name_H-M   'P 1'
#
loop_
_entity.id
_entity.type
_entity.pdbx_description
1 polymer ?
#
loop_
_entity_poly.entity_id
_entity_poly.type
_entity_poly.pdbx_seq_one_letter_code
_entity_poly.pdbx_strand_id
1 'polypeptide(L)'
;VMTDWFASWEAITSGLILGDAGRSSPYWGQKDFMESNSIYTAGVDMEMPFCSKNRDAISKVQACAVSSSEACATSNALDEATVHLLRSKSRYGLLGPPKNNSRPVEWDNHKFDKLILRVAQEGIVLLKNDNGFLPKKPSAVSSVVVLGSAETLELGDKGSSSVKESGQLVNVLEGLQKKYGSGKVSMIYNKSSESDAKIAGADMVVIDIGLDHLFEGEFLPPSSGGDRKYLNLHSWDIELIQGVASLNPNVVVVISAGASVIVEEFV
;
A
#
# COMPACT_ATOMS: atom_id res chain seq x y z
N VAL A 1 11.85 29.89 5.80
CA VAL A 1 10.48 29.55 6.22
C VAL A 1 10.62 28.46 7.26
N MET A 2 10.40 28.76 8.54
CA MET A 2 10.37 27.72 9.58
C MET A 2 9.24 26.76 9.21
N THR A 3 9.58 25.54 8.85
CA THR A 3 8.60 24.47 8.68
C THR A 3 8.17 24.06 10.08
N ASP A 4 7.12 24.70 10.60
CA ASP A 4 6.47 24.23 11.82
C ASP A 4 5.82 22.88 11.50
N TRP A 5 6.37 21.82 12.09
CA TRP A 5 5.95 20.44 11.84
C TRP A 5 4.64 20.13 12.57
N PHE A 6 3.82 19.25 11.99
CA PHE A 6 2.52 18.84 12.55
C PHE A 6 2.61 18.42 14.02
N ALA A 7 3.67 17.69 14.40
CA ALA A 7 3.88 17.22 15.77
C ALA A 7 4.33 18.30 16.77
N SER A 8 4.74 19.48 16.30
CA SER A 8 5.09 20.63 17.14
C SER A 8 4.04 21.74 17.11
N TRP A 9 2.97 21.57 16.31
CA TRP A 9 1.94 22.59 16.13
C TRP A 9 0.75 22.37 17.08
N GLU A 10 0.86 22.94 18.27
CA GLU A 10 -0.10 22.83 19.37
C GLU A 10 -1.56 23.04 18.92
N ALA A 11 -1.85 24.03 18.07
CA ALA A 11 -3.21 24.30 17.61
C ALA A 11 -3.89 23.12 16.88
N ILE A 12 -3.13 22.21 16.26
CA ILE A 12 -3.67 21.02 15.60
C ILE A 12 -3.73 19.84 16.56
N THR A 13 -2.61 19.54 17.22
CA THR A 13 -2.46 18.37 18.10
C THR A 13 -3.24 18.51 19.40
N SER A 14 -3.39 19.73 19.91
CA SER A 14 -4.19 20.06 21.09
C SER A 14 -5.56 20.71 20.74
N GLY A 15 -5.70 21.39 19.60
CA GLY A 15 -6.96 22.07 19.27
C GLY A 15 -7.96 21.26 18.45
N LEU A 16 -7.50 20.49 17.45
CA LEU A 16 -8.38 19.81 16.47
C LEU A 16 -8.45 18.29 16.68
N ILE A 17 -7.37 17.66 17.16
CA ILE A 17 -7.30 16.21 17.38
C ILE A 17 -7.82 15.79 18.78
N LEU A 18 -7.97 16.74 19.72
CA LEU A 18 -8.44 16.45 21.09
C LEU A 18 -9.96 16.25 21.23
N GLY A 19 -10.74 16.43 20.17
CA GLY A 19 -12.19 16.15 20.18
C GLY A 19 -12.48 14.67 19.98
N ASP A 20 -13.04 13.99 20.99
CA ASP A 20 -13.60 12.61 21.07
C ASP A 20 -12.83 11.41 20.44
N ALA A 21 -11.78 11.63 19.65
CA ALA A 21 -11.10 10.60 18.85
C ALA A 21 -9.74 10.13 19.41
N GLY A 22 -9.23 10.76 20.48
CA GLY A 22 -7.94 10.40 21.08
C GLY A 22 -6.72 10.99 20.37
N ARG A 23 -5.63 11.19 21.11
CA ARG A 23 -4.41 11.87 20.64
C ARG A 23 -3.65 11.10 19.55
N SER A 24 -2.96 11.86 18.69
CA SER A 24 -2.14 11.37 17.59
C SER A 24 -0.75 10.89 18.04
N SER A 25 -0.33 9.74 17.51
CA SER A 25 1.09 9.31 17.48
C SER A 25 1.74 9.82 16.19
N PRO A 26 2.95 10.41 16.22
CA PRO A 26 3.62 10.90 15.02
C PRO A 26 4.12 9.77 14.10
N TYR A 27 4.33 10.11 12.81
CA TYR A 27 4.89 9.24 11.78
C TYR A 27 6.43 9.10 11.91
N TRP A 28 6.98 8.02 11.37
CA TRP A 28 8.38 7.60 11.54
C TRP A 28 9.41 8.67 11.08
N GLY A 29 10.41 8.96 11.93
CA GLY A 29 11.68 9.58 11.49
C GLY A 29 11.66 11.08 11.15
N GLN A 30 10.72 11.88 11.65
CA GLN A 30 10.77 13.34 11.46
C GLN A 30 12.08 13.91 12.04
N LYS A 31 12.85 14.68 11.26
CA LYS A 31 14.23 15.06 11.59
C LYS A 31 14.33 16.22 12.59
N ASP A 32 13.45 17.22 12.48
CA ASP A 32 13.40 18.37 13.41
C ASP A 32 12.71 18.02 14.74
N PHE A 33 12.10 16.83 14.81
CA PHE A 33 11.62 16.19 16.05
C PHE A 33 12.76 15.99 17.07
N MET A 34 13.99 15.79 16.58
CA MET A 34 15.20 15.56 17.39
C MET A 34 15.79 16.86 17.96
N GLU A 35 15.25 18.04 17.61
CA GLU A 35 15.80 19.34 18.02
C GLU A 35 14.84 20.15 18.92
N SER A 36 13.52 19.88 18.89
CA SER A 36 12.54 20.62 19.69
C SER A 36 12.36 20.10 21.13
N ASN A 37 12.30 21.03 22.09
CA ASN A 37 12.08 20.76 23.51
C ASN A 37 10.60 20.67 23.93
N SER A 38 9.65 20.92 23.02
CA SER A 38 8.24 21.25 23.33
C SER A 38 7.21 20.20 22.88
N ILE A 39 7.62 18.99 22.48
CA ILE A 39 6.70 18.03 21.85
C ILE A 39 5.59 17.54 22.79
N TYR A 40 5.87 17.38 24.09
CA TYR A 40 4.88 16.94 25.06
C TYR A 40 3.86 18.04 25.37
N THR A 41 4.32 19.28 25.49
CA THR A 41 3.43 20.44 25.65
C THR A 41 2.63 20.70 24.37
N ALA A 42 3.13 20.29 23.20
CA ALA A 42 2.36 20.23 21.97
C ALA A 42 1.35 19.06 21.94
N GLY A 43 1.31 18.16 22.92
CA GLY A 43 0.31 17.08 23.01
C GLY A 43 0.73 15.75 22.36
N VAL A 44 2.01 15.55 22.06
CA VAL A 44 2.53 14.26 21.60
C VAL A 44 2.70 13.32 22.80
N ASP A 45 2.06 12.15 22.75
CA ASP A 45 2.09 11.19 23.87
C ASP A 45 3.24 10.16 23.76
N MET A 46 3.76 9.90 22.56
CA MET A 46 4.79 8.88 22.33
C MET A 46 5.75 9.28 21.20
N GLU A 47 7.04 9.20 21.49
CA GLU A 47 8.13 9.29 20.50
C GLU A 47 8.29 7.96 19.77
N MET A 48 8.47 7.99 18.44
CA MET A 48 8.74 6.82 17.59
C MET A 48 9.75 7.16 16.49
N PRO A 49 10.64 6.23 16.06
CA PRO A 49 10.92 4.92 16.66
C PRO A 49 11.99 5.00 17.77
N PHE A 50 12.63 6.15 17.95
CA PHE A 50 13.75 6.34 18.87
C PHE A 50 13.23 6.76 20.25
N CYS A 51 14.05 6.67 21.30
CA CYS A 51 13.70 7.16 22.65
C CYS A 51 14.67 8.25 23.09
N SER A 52 15.15 9.04 22.14
CA SER A 52 16.27 9.95 22.36
C SER A 52 15.89 11.10 23.27
N LYS A 53 14.65 11.61 23.15
CA LYS A 53 14.15 12.76 23.91
C LYS A 53 13.44 12.38 25.19
N ASN A 54 12.88 11.17 25.28
CA ASN A 54 12.45 10.62 26.57
C ASN A 54 13.58 10.66 27.63
N ARG A 55 14.84 10.49 27.23
CA ARG A 55 16.00 10.62 28.12
C ARG A 55 16.23 12.07 28.59
N ASP A 56 16.05 13.05 27.69
CA ASP A 56 16.13 14.49 27.99
C ASP A 56 14.92 15.00 28.79
N ALA A 57 13.75 14.35 28.68
CA ALA A 57 12.55 14.69 29.42
C ALA A 57 12.65 14.29 30.91
N ILE A 58 13.28 13.15 31.21
CA ILE A 58 13.50 12.67 32.58
C ILE A 58 14.32 13.68 33.41
N SER A 59 15.37 14.28 32.82
CA SER A 59 16.18 15.29 33.52
C SER A 59 15.40 16.59 33.79
N LYS A 60 14.40 16.93 32.96
CA LYS A 60 13.52 18.10 33.16
C LYS A 60 12.44 17.88 34.22
N VAL A 61 11.90 16.67 34.34
CA VAL A 61 10.95 16.31 35.42
C VAL A 61 11.62 16.48 36.79
N GLN A 62 12.88 16.08 36.92
CA GLN A 62 13.67 16.29 38.14
C GLN A 62 13.92 17.79 38.44
N ALA A 63 13.95 18.64 37.40
CA ALA A 63 14.18 20.08 37.53
C ALA A 63 12.93 20.91 37.90
N CYS A 64 11.69 20.40 37.71
CA CYS A 64 10.47 21.09 38.17
C CYS A 64 10.42 21.22 39.70
N ALA A 65 11.08 20.32 40.44
CA ALA A 65 11.24 20.44 41.89
C ALA A 65 12.11 21.65 42.32
N VAL A 66 12.84 22.27 41.39
CA VAL A 66 13.88 23.28 41.69
C VAL A 66 13.82 24.56 40.81
N SER A 67 13.06 24.63 39.70
CA SER A 67 12.89 25.88 38.90
C SER A 67 11.66 25.94 37.96
N SER A 68 11.24 27.19 37.70
CA SER A 68 10.36 27.82 36.66
C SER A 68 9.15 27.08 36.05
N SER A 69 8.07 27.84 35.80
CA SER A 69 6.76 27.39 35.29
C SER A 69 6.81 26.47 34.06
N GLU A 70 7.81 26.64 33.19
CA GLU A 70 8.00 25.86 31.96
C GLU A 70 8.35 24.38 32.24
N ALA A 71 9.20 24.13 33.25
CA ALA A 71 9.56 22.76 33.64
C ALA A 71 8.35 22.01 34.20
N CYS A 72 7.48 22.69 34.95
CA CYS A 72 6.27 22.08 35.51
C CYS A 72 5.15 21.90 34.48
N ALA A 73 5.03 22.80 33.48
CA ALA A 73 4.15 22.58 32.34
C ALA A 73 4.54 21.31 31.55
N THR A 74 5.85 21.11 31.35
CA THR A 74 6.39 19.89 30.72
C THR A 74 6.09 18.65 31.56
N SER A 75 6.24 18.71 32.89
CA SER A 75 5.92 17.60 33.79
C SER A 75 4.44 17.20 33.73
N ASN A 76 3.52 18.17 33.75
CA ASN A 76 2.09 17.89 33.65
C ASN A 76 1.71 17.24 32.31
N ALA A 77 2.33 17.70 31.22
CA ALA A 77 2.11 17.11 29.90
C ALA A 77 2.61 15.66 29.83
N LEU A 78 3.70 15.32 30.51
CA LEU A 78 4.20 13.95 30.62
C LEU A 78 3.28 13.05 31.45
N ASP A 79 2.74 13.56 32.57
CA ASP A 79 1.74 12.82 33.36
C ASP A 79 0.49 12.52 32.52
N GLU A 80 0.02 13.50 31.76
CA GLU A 80 -1.13 13.34 30.87
C GLU A 80 -0.88 12.30 29.77
N ALA A 81 0.26 12.41 29.06
CA ALA A 81 0.70 11.42 28.08
C ALA A 81 0.79 10.02 28.69
N THR A 82 1.33 9.91 29.91
CA THR A 82 1.44 8.64 30.62
C THR A 82 0.06 8.04 30.92
N VAL A 83 -0.89 8.85 31.39
CA VAL A 83 -2.28 8.42 31.62
C VAL A 83 -2.92 7.91 30.33
N HIS A 84 -2.69 8.56 29.19
CA HIS A 84 -3.21 8.11 27.89
C HIS A 84 -2.62 6.77 27.46
N LEU A 85 -1.30 6.61 27.56
CA LEU A 85 -0.65 5.34 27.23
C LEU A 85 -1.11 4.21 28.14
N LEU A 86 -1.26 4.45 29.44
CA LEU A 86 -1.77 3.46 30.39
C LEU A 86 -3.25 3.12 30.13
N ARG A 87 -4.08 4.11 29.79
CA ARG A 87 -5.48 3.90 29.40
C ARG A 87 -5.59 3.06 28.14
N SER A 88 -4.78 3.34 27.11
CA SER A 88 -4.70 2.53 25.90
C SER A 88 -4.25 1.11 26.20
N LYS A 89 -3.17 0.93 26.98
CA LYS A 89 -2.72 -0.40 27.43
C LYS A 89 -3.82 -1.14 28.21
N SER A 90 -4.55 -0.45 29.07
CA SER A 90 -5.68 -1.02 29.81
C SER A 90 -6.80 -1.49 28.87
N ARG A 91 -7.20 -0.65 27.92
CA ARG A 91 -8.25 -0.97 26.93
C ARG A 91 -7.92 -2.21 26.09
N TYR A 92 -6.66 -2.39 25.72
CA TYR A 92 -6.20 -3.56 24.97
C TYR A 92 -5.78 -4.74 25.85
N GLY A 93 -5.96 -4.66 27.18
CA GLY A 93 -5.58 -5.74 28.11
C GLY A 93 -4.07 -6.03 28.14
N LEU A 94 -3.26 -5.01 27.87
CA LEU A 94 -1.80 -5.04 27.82
C LEU A 94 -1.15 -4.63 29.15
N LEU A 95 -1.94 -4.35 30.19
CA LEU A 95 -1.43 -4.20 31.55
C LEU A 95 -1.18 -5.59 32.14
N GLY A 96 0.06 -5.83 32.59
CA GLY A 96 0.49 -7.13 33.15
C GLY A 96 1.68 -7.72 32.41
N PRO A 97 2.06 -8.97 32.73
CA PRO A 97 3.18 -9.62 32.05
C PRO A 97 2.90 -9.76 30.55
N PRO A 98 3.93 -9.63 29.69
CA PRO A 98 3.78 -9.77 28.26
C PRO A 98 3.22 -11.16 27.95
N LYS A 99 2.12 -11.20 27.19
CA LYS A 99 1.55 -12.45 26.68
C LYS A 99 2.37 -12.91 25.48
N ASN A 100 2.60 -14.22 25.37
CA ASN A 100 3.16 -14.77 24.15
C ASN A 100 2.11 -14.70 23.03
N ASN A 101 2.29 -13.75 22.12
CA ASN A 101 1.39 -13.49 21.00
C ASN A 101 1.93 -14.07 19.69
N SER A 102 2.46 -15.30 19.73
CA SER A 102 2.85 -15.99 18.49
C SER A 102 1.66 -16.04 17.52
N ARG A 103 1.89 -15.68 16.24
CA ARG A 103 0.85 -15.72 15.21
C ARG A 103 0.26 -17.14 15.17
N PRO A 104 -1.05 -17.31 15.42
CA PRO A 104 -1.66 -18.62 15.33
C PRO A 104 -1.56 -19.16 13.90
N VAL A 105 -1.09 -20.40 13.73
CA VAL A 105 -0.97 -21.06 12.42
C VAL A 105 -2.33 -21.14 11.72
N GLU A 106 -3.41 -21.22 12.50
CA GLU A 106 -4.80 -21.21 12.04
C GLU A 106 -5.23 -19.93 11.32
N TRP A 107 -4.44 -18.85 11.32
CA TRP A 107 -4.78 -17.62 10.58
C TRP A 107 -4.49 -17.70 9.08
N ASP A 108 -3.73 -18.70 8.65
CA ASP A 108 -3.60 -19.03 7.23
C ASP A 108 -4.64 -20.11 6.87
N ASN A 109 -5.88 -19.69 6.61
CA ASN A 109 -6.99 -20.60 6.39
C ASN A 109 -7.93 -20.14 5.26
N HIS A 110 -8.63 -21.11 4.68
CA HIS A 110 -9.53 -20.92 3.55
C HIS A 110 -10.67 -19.91 3.76
N LYS A 111 -11.01 -19.53 5.01
CA LYS A 111 -12.00 -18.47 5.24
C LYS A 111 -11.44 -17.10 4.85
N PHE A 112 -10.17 -16.84 5.16
CA PHE A 112 -9.50 -15.61 4.77
C PHE A 112 -9.23 -15.58 3.27
N ASP A 113 -8.82 -16.70 2.66
CA ASP A 113 -8.68 -16.78 1.18
C ASP A 113 -9.98 -16.39 0.46
N LYS A 114 -11.13 -16.90 0.94
CA LYS A 114 -12.45 -16.57 0.37
C LYS A 114 -12.81 -15.10 0.54
N LEU A 115 -12.47 -14.51 1.68
CA LEU A 115 -12.72 -13.10 1.94
C LEU A 115 -11.84 -12.22 1.03
N ILE A 116 -10.54 -12.53 0.92
CA ILE A 116 -9.59 -11.81 0.06
C ILE A 116 -10.05 -11.90 -1.40
N LEU A 117 -10.42 -13.11 -1.86
CA LEU A 117 -10.95 -13.29 -3.22
C LEU A 117 -12.21 -12.44 -3.46
N ARG A 118 -13.12 -12.38 -2.48
CA ARG A 118 -14.33 -11.55 -2.59
C ARG A 118 -13.99 -10.06 -2.66
N VAL A 119 -13.08 -9.58 -1.81
CA VAL A 119 -12.64 -8.17 -1.83
C VAL A 119 -11.99 -7.84 -3.17
N ALA A 120 -11.14 -8.71 -3.70
CA ALA A 120 -10.55 -8.53 -5.03
C ALA A 120 -11.63 -8.49 -6.14
N GLN A 121 -12.61 -9.39 -6.10
CA GLN A 121 -13.71 -9.43 -7.08
C GLN A 121 -14.60 -8.18 -7.04
N GLU A 122 -14.84 -7.62 -5.86
CA GLU A 122 -15.65 -6.41 -5.68
C GLU A 122 -14.84 -5.12 -5.94
N GLY A 123 -13.50 -5.18 -5.90
CA GLY A 123 -12.61 -4.04 -6.13
C GLY A 123 -12.23 -3.80 -7.61
N ILE A 124 -12.43 -4.77 -8.51
CA ILE A 124 -12.12 -4.62 -9.93
C ILE A 124 -13.15 -3.72 -10.61
N VAL A 125 -12.67 -2.72 -11.36
CA VAL A 125 -13.51 -1.79 -12.12
C VAL A 125 -13.40 -2.07 -13.62
N LEU A 126 -14.54 -2.30 -14.27
CA LEU A 126 -14.62 -2.43 -15.72
C LEU A 126 -14.79 -1.03 -16.35
N LEU A 127 -13.73 -0.51 -16.95
CA LEU A 127 -13.73 0.82 -17.55
C LEU A 127 -14.37 0.87 -18.95
N LYS A 128 -14.08 -0.13 -19.79
CA LYS A 128 -14.55 -0.21 -21.18
C LYS A 128 -14.88 -1.65 -21.55
N ASN A 129 -15.95 -1.85 -22.33
CA ASN A 129 -16.39 -3.15 -22.81
C ASN A 129 -17.14 -3.05 -24.14
N ASP A 130 -16.40 -2.76 -25.22
CA ASP A 130 -16.97 -2.59 -26.55
C ASP A 130 -17.69 -3.87 -27.01
N ASN A 131 -18.86 -3.67 -27.63
CA ASN A 131 -19.69 -4.74 -28.18
C ASN A 131 -20.07 -5.85 -27.18
N GLY A 132 -19.95 -5.59 -25.88
CA GLY A 132 -20.17 -6.62 -24.85
C GLY A 132 -19.20 -7.80 -24.97
N PHE A 133 -17.95 -7.55 -25.37
CA PHE A 133 -16.94 -8.59 -25.56
C PHE A 133 -16.74 -9.46 -24.31
N LEU A 134 -16.71 -8.85 -23.12
CA LEU A 134 -16.70 -9.52 -21.83
C LEU A 134 -18.13 -9.65 -21.23
N PRO A 135 -18.45 -10.74 -20.50
CA PRO A 135 -17.58 -11.88 -20.17
C PRO A 135 -17.59 -12.99 -21.23
N LYS A 136 -16.42 -13.59 -21.51
CA LYS A 136 -16.31 -14.79 -22.35
C LYS A 136 -16.45 -16.07 -21.53
N LYS A 137 -17.31 -16.98 -21.99
CA LYS A 137 -17.46 -18.32 -21.42
C LYS A 137 -16.32 -19.23 -21.91
N PRO A 138 -15.79 -20.15 -21.10
CA PRO A 138 -14.73 -21.07 -21.52
C PRO A 138 -15.08 -21.96 -22.73
N SER A 139 -16.37 -22.20 -22.97
CA SER A 139 -16.86 -22.95 -24.13
C SER A 139 -16.80 -22.16 -25.45
N ALA A 140 -16.69 -20.83 -25.38
CA ALA A 140 -16.65 -19.94 -26.54
C ALA A 140 -15.22 -19.46 -26.87
N VAL A 141 -14.21 -19.97 -26.15
CA VAL A 141 -12.81 -19.58 -26.29
C VAL A 141 -11.97 -20.85 -26.44
N SER A 142 -11.26 -20.94 -27.56
CA SER A 142 -10.34 -22.02 -27.90
C SER A 142 -8.89 -21.60 -27.70
N SER A 143 -8.57 -20.31 -27.86
CA SER A 143 -7.23 -19.78 -27.67
C SER A 143 -7.23 -18.44 -26.90
N VAL A 144 -6.36 -18.34 -25.91
CA VAL A 144 -6.06 -17.10 -25.19
C VAL A 144 -4.56 -16.85 -25.26
N VAL A 145 -4.19 -15.67 -25.73
CA VAL A 145 -2.81 -15.20 -25.68
C VAL A 145 -2.68 -14.20 -24.56
N VAL A 146 -1.61 -14.31 -23.78
CA VAL A 146 -1.33 -13.43 -22.63
C VAL A 146 0.02 -12.75 -22.85
N LEU A 147 0.11 -11.45 -22.58
CA LEU A 147 1.34 -10.65 -22.65
C LEU A 147 1.47 -9.76 -21.41
N GLY A 148 2.66 -9.18 -21.23
CA GLY A 148 2.97 -8.24 -20.15
C GLY A 148 3.39 -8.94 -18.85
N SER A 149 2.92 -8.46 -17.71
CA SER A 149 3.33 -8.88 -16.37
C SER A 149 2.50 -10.02 -15.77
N ALA A 150 1.73 -10.76 -16.57
CA ALA A 150 0.69 -11.68 -16.07
C ALA A 150 1.18 -12.83 -15.16
N GLU A 151 2.48 -13.14 -15.16
CA GLU A 151 3.10 -14.13 -14.26
C GLU A 151 3.58 -13.53 -12.93
N THR A 152 3.68 -12.21 -12.86
CA THR A 152 4.12 -11.48 -11.68
C THR A 152 2.97 -11.33 -10.69
N LEU A 153 3.31 -11.34 -9.41
CA LEU A 153 2.39 -11.06 -8.32
C LEU A 153 2.63 -9.63 -7.82
N GLU A 154 1.85 -8.69 -8.32
CA GLU A 154 1.83 -7.31 -7.80
C GLU A 154 0.81 -7.21 -6.66
N LEU A 155 1.30 -7.37 -5.42
CA LEU A 155 0.47 -7.45 -4.21
C LEU A 155 0.53 -6.18 -3.33
N GLY A 156 1.16 -5.12 -3.84
CA GLY A 156 1.23 -3.82 -3.19
C GLY A 156 2.65 -3.31 -3.00
N ASP A 157 2.77 -2.28 -2.17
CA ASP A 157 4.02 -1.59 -1.91
C ASP A 157 5.02 -2.44 -1.09
N LYS A 158 6.32 -2.18 -1.29
CA LYS A 158 7.42 -2.80 -0.54
C LYS A 158 8.03 -1.88 0.53
N GLY A 159 7.37 -0.77 0.80
CA GLY A 159 7.66 0.15 1.90
C GLY A 159 7.22 -0.34 3.28
N SER A 160 6.83 0.59 4.14
CA SER A 160 6.33 0.33 5.50
C SER A 160 5.06 -0.53 5.55
N SER A 161 4.29 -0.57 4.46
CA SER A 161 3.12 -1.45 4.32
C SER A 161 3.44 -2.84 3.77
N SER A 162 4.71 -3.16 3.53
CA SER A 162 5.11 -4.48 3.04
C SER A 162 4.76 -5.57 4.04
N VAL A 163 4.14 -6.64 3.55
CA VAL A 163 3.77 -7.81 4.34
C VAL A 163 4.36 -9.06 3.73
N LYS A 164 4.68 -10.04 4.57
CA LYS A 164 5.00 -11.38 4.09
C LYS A 164 3.71 -12.06 3.65
N GLU A 165 3.69 -12.51 2.40
CA GLU A 165 2.56 -13.19 1.81
C GLU A 165 2.26 -14.51 2.55
N SER A 166 0.97 -14.84 2.64
CA SER A 166 0.46 -16.10 3.21
C SER A 166 -0.79 -16.53 2.45
N GLY A 167 -1.13 -17.82 2.48
CA GLY A 167 -2.27 -18.37 1.75
C GLY A 167 -1.99 -18.68 0.29
N GLN A 168 -3.07 -18.83 -0.48
CA GLN A 168 -2.98 -19.18 -1.90
C GLN A 168 -2.68 -17.95 -2.76
N LEU A 169 -1.51 -17.94 -3.39
CA LEU A 169 -1.11 -16.94 -4.38
C LEU A 169 -1.53 -17.39 -5.78
N VAL A 170 -2.14 -16.49 -6.54
CA VAL A 170 -2.60 -16.75 -7.91
C VAL A 170 -2.33 -15.51 -8.75
N ASN A 171 -1.45 -15.60 -9.74
CA ASN A 171 -1.24 -14.52 -10.70
C ASN A 171 -2.29 -14.55 -11.82
N VAL A 172 -2.28 -13.53 -12.70
CA VAL A 172 -3.26 -13.40 -13.78
C VAL A 172 -3.20 -14.59 -14.75
N LEU A 173 -1.99 -15.04 -15.12
CA LEU A 173 -1.81 -16.17 -16.03
C LEU A 173 -2.41 -17.46 -15.44
N GLU A 174 -2.12 -17.77 -14.19
CA GLU A 174 -2.65 -18.94 -13.49
C GLU A 174 -4.17 -18.86 -13.35
N GLY A 175 -4.72 -17.68 -13.06
CA GLY A 175 -6.16 -17.44 -13.01
C GLY A 175 -6.84 -17.72 -14.36
N LEU A 176 -6.24 -17.25 -15.46
CA LEU A 176 -6.71 -17.53 -16.82
C LEU A 176 -6.60 -19.01 -17.16
N GLN A 177 -5.48 -19.67 -16.83
CA GLN A 177 -5.27 -21.09 -17.07
C GLN A 177 -6.27 -21.95 -16.28
N LYS A 178 -6.57 -21.60 -15.03
CA LYS A 178 -7.62 -22.27 -14.22
C LYS A 178 -9.01 -22.11 -14.85
N LYS A 179 -9.31 -20.95 -15.45
CA LYS A 179 -10.64 -20.65 -16.03
C LYS A 179 -10.84 -21.25 -17.42
N TYR A 180 -9.86 -21.11 -18.31
CA TYR A 180 -9.98 -21.48 -19.72
C TYR A 180 -9.30 -22.81 -20.06
N GLY A 181 -8.41 -23.29 -19.19
CA GLY A 181 -7.61 -24.50 -19.37
C GLY A 181 -6.20 -24.16 -19.85
N SER A 182 -5.18 -24.78 -19.24
CA SER A 182 -3.76 -24.52 -19.53
C SER A 182 -3.37 -24.78 -20.98
N GLY A 183 -4.01 -25.74 -21.67
CA GLY A 183 -3.77 -26.01 -23.09
C GLY A 183 -4.29 -24.93 -24.05
N LYS A 184 -5.15 -24.01 -23.58
CA LYS A 184 -5.73 -22.92 -24.38
C LYS A 184 -5.06 -21.58 -24.13
N VAL A 185 -4.42 -21.41 -22.97
CA VAL A 185 -3.82 -20.14 -22.55
C VAL A 185 -2.32 -20.21 -22.75
N SER A 186 -1.75 -19.23 -23.44
CA SER A 186 -0.31 -19.18 -23.67
C SER A 186 0.27 -17.80 -23.48
N MET A 187 1.38 -17.73 -22.74
CA MET A 187 2.13 -16.50 -22.49
C MET A 187 3.09 -16.20 -23.65
N ILE A 188 3.22 -14.93 -24.00
CA ILE A 188 4.25 -14.39 -24.89
C ILE A 188 4.99 -13.31 -24.10
N TYR A 189 6.27 -13.56 -23.82
CA TYR A 189 7.12 -12.64 -23.07
C TYR A 189 7.61 -11.48 -23.93
N ASN A 190 8.06 -11.78 -25.15
CA ASN A 190 8.57 -10.80 -26.09
C ASN A 190 7.76 -10.89 -27.39
N LYS A 191 7.06 -9.81 -27.73
CA LYS A 191 6.40 -9.70 -29.03
C LYS A 191 7.47 -9.70 -30.13
N SER A 192 7.29 -10.53 -31.14
CA SER A 192 8.18 -10.65 -32.30
C SER A 192 7.33 -10.96 -33.53
N SER A 193 7.92 -10.84 -34.73
CA SER A 193 7.23 -11.21 -35.97
C SER A 193 6.73 -12.67 -35.98
N GLU A 194 7.40 -13.56 -35.24
CA GLU A 194 6.99 -14.97 -35.11
C GLU A 194 5.72 -15.12 -34.25
N SER A 195 5.53 -14.24 -33.26
CA SER A 195 4.39 -14.30 -32.36
C SER A 195 3.16 -13.55 -32.89
N ASP A 196 3.33 -12.70 -33.92
CA ASP A 196 2.25 -11.95 -34.56
C ASP A 196 1.13 -12.83 -35.11
N ALA A 197 1.45 -13.95 -35.78
CA ALA A 197 0.46 -14.88 -36.30
C ALA A 197 -0.39 -15.52 -35.17
N LYS A 198 0.25 -15.77 -34.02
CA LYS A 198 -0.41 -16.34 -32.85
C LYS A 198 -1.32 -15.33 -32.17
N ILE A 199 -0.87 -14.07 -32.07
CA ILE A 199 -1.68 -12.95 -31.57
C ILE A 199 -2.89 -12.74 -32.47
N ALA A 200 -2.69 -12.62 -33.79
CA ALA A 200 -3.76 -12.38 -34.76
C ALA A 200 -4.81 -13.51 -34.78
N GLY A 201 -4.40 -14.77 -34.59
CA GLY A 201 -5.28 -15.93 -34.56
C GLY A 201 -5.96 -16.23 -33.22
N ALA A 202 -5.69 -15.45 -32.17
CA ALA A 202 -6.27 -15.69 -30.84
C ALA A 202 -7.74 -15.27 -30.76
N ASP A 203 -8.57 -16.04 -30.05
CA ASP A 203 -9.96 -15.63 -29.77
C ASP A 203 -10.02 -14.44 -28.79
N MET A 204 -9.02 -14.34 -27.91
CA MET A 204 -8.85 -13.28 -26.94
C MET A 204 -7.36 -13.06 -26.64
N VAL A 205 -6.94 -11.81 -26.59
CA VAL A 205 -5.61 -11.42 -26.12
C VAL A 205 -5.76 -10.66 -24.82
N VAL A 206 -5.05 -11.08 -23.77
CA VAL A 206 -5.01 -10.40 -22.47
C VAL A 206 -3.65 -9.77 -22.30
N ILE A 207 -3.61 -8.45 -22.08
CA ILE A 207 -2.40 -7.70 -21.77
C ILE A 207 -2.50 -7.30 -20.31
N ASP A 208 -1.68 -7.90 -19.45
CA ASP A 208 -1.56 -7.51 -18.05
C ASP A 208 -0.40 -6.54 -17.90
N ILE A 209 -0.67 -5.33 -17.42
CA ILE A 209 0.30 -4.24 -17.28
C ILE A 209 -0.02 -3.44 -16.02
N GLY A 210 0.88 -2.55 -15.63
CA GLY A 210 0.69 -1.81 -14.41
C GLY A 210 1.92 -1.05 -13.95
N LEU A 211 1.81 -0.53 -12.74
CA LEU A 211 2.90 0.12 -12.03
C LEU A 211 3.24 -0.73 -10.80
N ASP A 212 4.53 -0.84 -10.50
CA ASP A 212 5.01 -1.56 -9.33
C ASP A 212 5.47 -0.59 -8.22
N HIS A 213 5.85 -1.16 -7.08
CA HIS A 213 6.43 -0.43 -5.95
C HIS A 213 7.62 0.49 -6.28
N LEU A 214 8.37 0.26 -7.37
CA LEU A 214 9.49 1.14 -7.74
C LEU A 214 8.99 2.45 -8.34
N PHE A 215 7.79 2.46 -8.91
CA PHE A 215 7.20 3.62 -9.58
C PHE A 215 6.12 4.33 -8.76
N GLU A 216 5.41 3.63 -7.88
CA GLU A 216 4.33 4.20 -7.07
C GLU A 216 4.34 3.80 -5.60
N GLY A 217 5.38 3.09 -5.14
CA GLY A 217 5.55 2.70 -3.74
C GLY A 217 6.09 3.81 -2.83
N GLU A 218 6.25 3.54 -1.54
CA GLU A 218 6.89 4.47 -0.62
C GLU A 218 8.36 4.70 -0.99
N PHE A 219 8.79 5.97 -0.95
CA PHE A 219 10.20 6.29 -1.15
C PHE A 219 11.03 5.92 0.09
N LEU A 220 11.88 4.89 -0.03
CA LEU A 220 12.80 4.45 1.02
C LEU A 220 14.27 4.51 0.56
N PRO A 221 15.10 5.47 1.02
CA PRO A 221 16.51 5.50 0.62
C PRO A 221 17.30 4.29 1.15
N PRO A 222 18.22 3.67 0.37
CA PRO A 222 18.71 4.08 -0.96
C PRO A 222 17.91 3.50 -2.15
N SER A 223 16.74 2.88 -1.92
CA SER A 223 15.90 2.34 -3.00
C SER A 223 15.12 3.43 -3.74
N SER A 224 14.46 3.00 -4.83
CA SER A 224 13.50 3.79 -5.59
C SER A 224 12.07 3.63 -5.04
N GLY A 225 11.13 4.40 -5.58
CA GLY A 225 9.76 4.59 -5.12
C GLY A 225 9.42 6.08 -5.11
N GLY A 226 8.27 6.43 -4.52
CA GLY A 226 7.85 7.79 -4.23
C GLY A 226 6.77 8.34 -5.16
N ASP A 227 6.61 9.66 -5.08
CA ASP A 227 5.59 10.37 -5.83
C ASP A 227 5.83 10.28 -7.34
N ARG A 228 4.80 9.85 -8.07
CA ARG A 228 4.82 9.85 -9.52
C ARG A 228 4.82 11.27 -10.08
N LYS A 229 5.70 11.52 -11.05
CA LYS A 229 5.73 12.78 -11.80
C LYS A 229 4.60 12.88 -12.84
N TYR A 230 4.14 11.73 -13.34
CA TYR A 230 3.15 11.61 -14.40
C TYR A 230 2.14 10.52 -14.05
N LEU A 231 0.90 10.64 -14.53
CA LEU A 231 -0.16 9.66 -14.30
C LEU A 231 -0.24 8.62 -15.42
N ASN A 232 0.63 8.69 -16.41
CA ASN A 232 0.65 7.77 -17.55
C ASN A 232 1.19 6.40 -17.12
N LEU A 233 0.81 5.37 -17.87
CA LEU A 233 1.51 4.08 -17.84
C LEU A 233 2.91 4.22 -18.46
N HIS A 234 3.71 3.16 -18.38
CA HIS A 234 5.00 3.16 -19.05
C HIS A 234 4.84 3.21 -20.57
N SER A 235 5.75 3.91 -21.25
CA SER A 235 5.71 4.02 -22.72
C SER A 235 5.75 2.65 -23.40
N TRP A 236 6.50 1.69 -22.85
CA TRP A 236 6.55 0.32 -23.36
C TRP A 236 5.22 -0.44 -23.22
N ASP A 237 4.41 -0.12 -22.21
CA ASP A 237 3.07 -0.71 -22.06
C ASP A 237 2.13 -0.15 -23.14
N ILE A 238 2.21 1.16 -23.42
CA ILE A 238 1.44 1.80 -24.50
C ILE A 238 1.83 1.21 -25.86
N GLU A 239 3.13 1.08 -26.13
CA GLU A 239 3.65 0.46 -27.35
C GLU A 239 3.19 -1.00 -27.50
N LEU A 240 3.19 -1.77 -26.40
CA LEU A 240 2.67 -3.14 -26.38
C LEU A 240 1.18 -3.19 -26.72
N ILE A 241 0.36 -2.34 -26.09
CA ILE A 241 -1.08 -2.29 -26.34
C ILE A 241 -1.37 -1.96 -27.81
N GLN A 242 -0.77 -0.89 -28.33
CA GLN A 242 -0.99 -0.45 -29.71
C GLN A 242 -0.50 -1.51 -30.72
N GLY A 243 0.68 -2.09 -30.46
CA GLY A 243 1.25 -3.15 -31.28
C GLY A 243 0.37 -4.39 -31.34
N VAL A 244 -0.22 -4.81 -30.22
CA VAL A 244 -1.13 -5.97 -30.16
C VAL A 244 -2.49 -5.63 -30.78
N ALA A 245 -3.06 -4.47 -30.50
CA ALA A 245 -4.36 -4.04 -31.03
C ALA A 245 -4.36 -3.92 -32.56
N SER A 246 -3.20 -3.60 -33.16
CA SER A 246 -3.05 -3.61 -34.63
C SER A 246 -3.14 -5.01 -35.27
N LEU A 247 -2.95 -6.08 -34.48
CA LEU A 247 -2.95 -7.46 -34.96
C LEU A 247 -4.25 -8.21 -34.64
N ASN A 248 -4.89 -7.88 -33.52
CA ASN A 248 -6.12 -8.53 -33.07
C ASN A 248 -7.10 -7.49 -32.49
N PRO A 249 -8.38 -7.46 -32.92
CA PRO A 249 -9.37 -6.55 -32.35
C PRO A 249 -9.91 -6.99 -30.97
N ASN A 250 -9.66 -8.23 -30.55
CA ASN A 250 -10.21 -8.83 -29.33
C ASN A 250 -9.22 -8.73 -28.15
N VAL A 251 -8.84 -7.50 -27.80
CA VAL A 251 -7.86 -7.21 -26.73
C VAL A 251 -8.56 -6.84 -25.43
N VAL A 252 -8.08 -7.43 -24.34
CA VAL A 252 -8.45 -7.07 -22.96
C VAL A 252 -7.18 -6.57 -22.28
N VAL A 253 -7.19 -5.31 -21.84
CA VAL A 253 -6.11 -4.73 -21.06
C VAL A 253 -6.50 -4.79 -19.58
N VAL A 254 -5.67 -5.43 -18.77
CA VAL A 254 -5.78 -5.48 -17.30
C VAL A 254 -4.72 -4.54 -16.75
N ILE A 255 -5.14 -3.58 -15.92
CA ILE A 255 -4.26 -2.57 -15.35
C ILE A 255 -4.20 -2.77 -13.84
N SER A 256 -3.00 -3.01 -13.32
CA SER A 256 -2.70 -3.06 -11.89
C SER A 256 -1.95 -1.80 -11.48
N ALA A 257 -2.61 -0.91 -10.74
CA ALA A 257 -1.99 0.31 -10.21
C ALA A 257 -2.63 0.71 -8.88
N GLY A 258 -1.82 1.19 -7.95
CA GLY A 258 -2.20 1.67 -6.63
C GLY A 258 -2.78 3.08 -6.62
N ALA A 259 -2.61 3.83 -7.71
CA ALA A 259 -3.19 5.15 -7.91
C ALA A 259 -3.70 5.36 -9.35
N SER A 260 -4.41 6.47 -9.59
CA SER A 260 -5.04 6.76 -10.88
C SER A 260 -4.05 6.75 -12.05
N VAL A 261 -4.47 6.23 -13.20
CA VAL A 261 -3.72 6.29 -14.46
C VAL A 261 -4.53 6.94 -15.57
N ILE A 262 -3.84 7.65 -16.46
CA ILE A 262 -4.40 8.19 -17.71
C ILE A 262 -4.55 7.02 -18.69
N VAL A 263 -5.70 6.93 -19.35
CA VAL A 263 -6.04 5.82 -20.25
C VAL A 263 -6.35 6.24 -21.68
N GLU A 264 -6.43 7.55 -21.92
CA GLU A 264 -6.84 8.17 -23.20
C GLU A 264 -5.89 7.84 -24.37
N GLU A 265 -4.67 7.40 -24.11
CA GLU A 265 -3.68 7.05 -25.14
C GLU A 265 -3.94 5.69 -25.82
N PHE A 266 -4.81 4.85 -25.25
CA PHE A 266 -5.02 3.48 -25.72
C PHE A 266 -6.47 2.96 -25.57
N VAL A 267 -7.36 3.77 -24.99
CA VAL A 267 -8.80 3.49 -24.88
C VAL A 267 -9.57 4.00 -26.09
#